data_AF-A0A9D7LVK3-F1
#
_entry.id   AF-A0A9D7LVK3-F1
#
_cell.length_a   1.000
_cell.length_b   1.000
_cell.length_c   1.000
_cell.angle_alpha   90.00
_cell.angle_beta   90.00
_cell.angle_gamma   90.00
#
_symmetry.space_group_name_H-M   'P 1'
#
loop_
_entity.id
_entity.type
_entity.pdbx_description
1 polymer ?
#
loop_
_entity_poly.entity_id
_entity_poly.type
_entity_poly.pdbx_seq_one_letter_code
_entity_poly.pdbx_strand_id
1 'polypeptide(L)'
;MITNEKQYRSTKLSIEKLAGAVTALEAPAGDFPEVFAKAQSSALRSQIDELEEEVQFYEDLRAGKISEFSAESLHDLPDILIQARIARGMSQKDLGDFLGVAEQQIQRYESDRYRMASLDRLTEVADALNVRIVERAQLVGSSKLDSVDPSVWQTFPLAEMFKRGWFEDFSGTLSQAKKAAGDLIPAFLHGAHSQFQPMALHRKSVRSSGQVHEAAIAAWEARVRTLADRNPPEQAFDRDRLTARWVRGLVSLSLEDRGPRLAVDYLRDAGISLVIERHLPGTLLDGAALASADHHAIVAMTLRHDRLDNFWFTLLHEIGHLKLHIRLGEYAAIFDDNDSPATEKVEHDADYFAQEALIPEANWNLAVSRFTRNEKAVLSDAKRFGVVPAVIAGRIRRDANDYTLFRTLVGNGEVRRQFDF
;
A
#
# COMPACT_ATOMS: atom_id res chain seq x y z
N MET A 1 16.85 6.42 -9.55
CA MET A 1 17.62 6.02 -10.76
C MET A 1 16.81 6.28 -12.02
N ILE A 2 17.33 7.18 -12.86
CA ILE A 2 16.82 7.45 -14.22
C ILE A 2 17.12 6.24 -15.13
N THR A 3 16.09 5.70 -15.77
CA THR A 3 16.19 4.49 -16.61
C THR A 3 16.02 4.76 -18.10
N ASN A 4 15.47 5.92 -18.47
CA ASN A 4 15.18 6.25 -19.85
C ASN A 4 15.21 7.75 -20.13
N GLU A 5 15.22 8.11 -21.41
CA GLU A 5 15.32 9.48 -21.90
C GLU A 5 14.14 10.38 -21.47
N LYS A 6 12.94 9.81 -21.29
CA LYS A 6 11.77 10.57 -20.82
C LYS A 6 11.94 11.00 -19.36
N GLN A 7 12.38 10.07 -18.51
CA GLN A 7 12.71 10.36 -17.11
C GLN A 7 13.84 11.39 -17.03
N TYR A 8 14.90 11.24 -17.82
CA TYR A 8 16.00 12.19 -17.88
C TYR A 8 15.55 13.64 -18.15
N ARG A 9 14.71 13.83 -19.18
CA ARG A 9 14.18 15.18 -19.50
C ARG A 9 13.28 15.71 -18.40
N SER A 10 12.42 14.86 -17.84
CA SER A 10 11.53 15.25 -16.73
C SER A 10 12.32 15.67 -15.49
N THR A 11 13.39 14.93 -15.16
CA THR A 11 14.25 15.25 -14.01
C THR A 11 14.99 16.56 -14.22
N LYS A 12 15.53 16.83 -15.41
CA LYS A 12 16.15 18.14 -15.71
C LYS A 12 15.18 19.31 -15.56
N LEU A 13 13.95 19.16 -16.06
CA LEU A 13 12.90 20.18 -15.87
C LEU A 13 12.53 20.37 -14.39
N SER A 14 12.50 19.30 -13.60
CA SER A 14 12.29 19.38 -12.15
C SER A 14 13.41 20.15 -11.46
N ILE A 15 14.67 19.89 -11.81
CA ILE A 15 15.84 20.62 -11.30
C ILE A 15 15.71 22.13 -11.61
N GLU A 16 15.39 22.49 -12.86
CA GLU A 16 15.19 23.89 -13.25
C GLU A 16 14.08 24.58 -12.44
N LYS A 17 12.95 23.87 -12.22
CA LYS A 17 11.84 24.37 -11.42
C LYS A 17 12.22 24.56 -9.95
N LEU A 18 12.94 23.60 -9.37
CA LEU A 18 13.41 23.67 -7.98
C LEU A 18 14.43 24.80 -7.81
N ALA A 19 15.37 24.96 -8.74
CA ALA A 19 16.35 26.05 -8.75
C ALA A 19 15.66 27.43 -8.84
N GLY A 20 14.61 27.55 -9.66
CA GLY A 20 13.76 28.74 -9.71
C GLY A 20 13.06 29.02 -8.37
N ALA A 21 12.57 27.99 -7.68
CA ALA A 21 11.94 28.13 -6.36
C ALA A 21 12.94 28.56 -5.28
N VAL A 22 14.17 28.01 -5.28
CA VAL A 22 15.26 28.45 -4.38
C VAL A 22 15.57 29.93 -4.62
N THR A 23 15.70 30.34 -5.88
CA THR A 23 15.98 31.74 -6.24
C THR A 23 14.88 32.70 -5.76
N ALA A 24 13.61 32.28 -5.86
CA ALA A 24 12.48 33.07 -5.39
C ALA A 24 12.43 33.19 -3.85
N LEU A 25 12.86 32.16 -3.12
CA LEU A 25 12.94 32.16 -1.65
C LEU A 25 14.11 32.99 -1.11
N GLU A 26 15.16 33.16 -1.91
CA GLU A 26 16.33 34.00 -1.57
C GLU A 26 16.15 35.47 -1.96
N ALA A 27 15.10 35.80 -2.72
CA ALA A 27 14.76 37.17 -3.04
C ALA A 27 14.22 37.91 -1.80
N PRO A 28 14.61 39.18 -1.57
CA PRO A 28 14.13 39.95 -0.42
C PRO A 28 12.65 40.34 -0.63
N ALA A 29 11.74 39.52 -0.12
CA ALA A 29 10.31 39.81 -0.02
C ALA A 29 9.90 39.90 1.46
N GLY A 30 9.18 40.97 1.81
CA GLY A 30 8.86 41.35 3.18
C GLY A 30 8.00 40.37 3.97
N ASP A 31 8.06 40.53 5.30
CA ASP A 31 7.29 39.90 6.38
C ASP A 31 7.46 38.39 6.68
N PHE A 32 8.31 37.64 5.97
CA PHE A 32 8.63 36.25 6.34
C PHE A 32 9.88 36.13 7.22
N PRO A 33 9.87 35.32 8.32
CA PRO A 33 11.05 35.16 9.15
C PRO A 33 12.19 34.44 8.41
N GLU A 34 13.37 35.06 8.36
CA GLU A 34 14.56 34.65 7.60
C GLU A 34 15.00 33.19 7.86
N VAL A 35 14.74 32.66 9.05
CA VAL A 35 15.07 31.29 9.45
C VAL A 35 14.28 30.24 8.65
N PHE A 36 12.99 30.50 8.37
CA PHE A 36 12.15 29.57 7.61
C PHE A 36 12.50 29.56 6.13
N ALA A 37 12.81 30.73 5.55
CA ALA A 37 13.28 30.83 4.18
C ALA A 37 14.60 30.06 3.98
N LYS A 38 15.56 30.20 4.91
CA LYS A 38 16.82 29.44 4.88
C LYS A 38 16.62 27.93 4.99
N ALA A 39 15.74 27.47 5.87
CA ALA A 39 15.44 26.04 6.02
C ALA A 39 14.79 25.45 4.75
N GLN A 40 13.83 26.16 4.15
CA GLN A 40 13.19 25.75 2.90
C GLN A 40 14.17 25.71 1.72
N SER A 41 15.00 26.74 1.57
CA SER A 41 16.04 26.75 0.52
C SER A 41 17.06 25.63 0.71
N SER A 42 17.45 25.32 1.95
CA SER A 42 18.37 24.20 2.24
C SER A 42 17.76 22.84 1.87
N ALA A 43 16.48 22.63 2.14
CA ALA A 43 15.79 21.38 1.78
C ALA A 43 15.67 21.23 0.26
N LEU A 44 15.30 22.30 -0.45
CA LEU A 44 15.22 22.30 -1.91
C LEU A 44 16.60 22.10 -2.56
N ARG A 45 17.67 22.66 -1.99
CA ARG A 45 19.04 22.40 -2.45
C ARG A 45 19.44 20.93 -2.31
N SER A 46 19.17 20.31 -1.15
CA SER A 46 19.41 18.87 -0.97
C SER A 46 18.70 18.03 -2.02
N GLN A 47 17.45 18.39 -2.37
CA GLN A 47 16.69 17.70 -3.40
C GLN A 47 17.26 17.94 -4.81
N ILE A 48 17.77 19.13 -5.09
CA ILE A 48 18.47 19.42 -6.35
C ILE A 48 19.74 18.58 -6.44
N ASP A 49 20.56 18.54 -5.39
CA ASP A 49 21.82 17.79 -5.35
C ASP A 49 21.57 16.29 -5.64
N GLU A 50 20.56 15.67 -5.01
CA GLU A 50 20.17 14.28 -5.28
C GLU A 50 19.76 14.04 -6.74
N LEU A 51 18.95 14.93 -7.32
CA LEU A 51 18.52 14.81 -8.72
C LEU A 51 19.67 15.06 -9.71
N GLU A 52 20.60 15.97 -9.38
CA GLU A 52 21.81 16.22 -10.16
C GLU A 52 22.74 15.01 -10.15
N GLU A 53 22.90 14.34 -9.00
CA GLU A 53 23.63 13.08 -8.90
C GLU A 53 23.02 11.98 -9.79
N GLU A 54 21.69 11.83 -9.77
CA GLU A 54 21.01 10.86 -10.64
C GLU A 54 21.19 11.19 -12.14
N VAL A 55 21.11 12.47 -12.50
CA VAL A 55 21.32 12.96 -13.86
C VAL A 55 22.76 12.70 -14.30
N GLN A 56 23.73 13.02 -13.46
CA GLN A 56 25.15 12.81 -13.74
C GLN A 56 25.46 11.32 -13.90
N PHE A 57 24.92 10.47 -13.02
CA PHE A 57 25.05 9.03 -13.13
C PHE A 57 24.48 8.49 -14.45
N TYR A 58 23.28 8.94 -14.86
CA TYR A 58 22.70 8.57 -16.15
C TYR A 58 23.53 9.05 -17.34
N GLU A 59 24.09 10.26 -17.28
CA GLU A 59 24.98 10.79 -18.32
C GLU A 59 26.29 10.00 -18.41
N ASP A 60 26.86 9.61 -17.27
CA ASP A 60 28.09 8.80 -17.22
C ASP A 60 27.86 7.36 -17.69
N LEU A 61 26.71 6.77 -17.37
CA LEU A 61 26.24 5.52 -17.97
C LEU A 61 26.15 5.69 -19.49
N ARG A 62 25.38 6.66 -19.98
CA ARG A 62 25.17 6.89 -21.42
C ARG A 62 26.46 7.18 -22.18
N ALA A 63 27.41 7.85 -21.55
CA ALA A 63 28.74 8.13 -22.10
C ALA A 63 29.67 6.91 -22.09
N GLY A 64 29.22 5.77 -21.53
CA GLY A 64 30.01 4.54 -21.43
C GLY A 64 31.18 4.64 -20.47
N LYS A 65 31.18 5.63 -19.55
CA LYS A 65 32.25 5.80 -18.55
C LYS A 65 32.18 4.72 -17.46
N ILE A 66 31.00 4.18 -17.23
CA ILE A 66 30.74 3.10 -16.29
C ILE A 66 30.66 1.78 -17.07
N SER A 67 31.57 0.87 -16.79
CA SER A 67 31.68 -0.43 -17.46
C SER A 67 31.68 -1.63 -16.51
N GLU A 68 31.74 -1.35 -15.20
CA GLU A 68 31.64 -2.33 -14.13
C GLU A 68 30.43 -1.98 -13.27
N PHE A 69 29.58 -2.96 -13.02
CA PHE A 69 28.36 -2.83 -12.24
C PHE A 69 28.44 -3.83 -11.09
N SER A 70 28.13 -3.38 -9.87
CA SER A 70 28.12 -4.23 -8.68
C SER A 70 26.73 -4.31 -8.09
N ALA A 71 26.29 -5.53 -7.81
CA ALA A 71 25.10 -5.83 -7.03
C ALA A 71 25.53 -6.42 -5.68
N GLU A 72 24.91 -5.96 -4.59
CA GLU A 72 25.15 -6.51 -3.26
C GLU A 72 24.31 -7.76 -3.00
N SER A 73 23.24 -7.94 -3.76
CA SER A 73 22.32 -9.08 -3.67
C SER A 73 21.73 -9.46 -5.04
N LEU A 74 21.10 -10.64 -5.10
CA LEU A 74 20.34 -11.06 -6.29
C LEU A 74 19.15 -10.12 -6.61
N HIS A 75 18.68 -9.34 -5.64
CA HIS A 75 17.59 -8.37 -5.87
C HIS A 75 18.03 -7.17 -6.72
N ASP A 76 19.32 -6.83 -6.66
CA ASP A 76 19.89 -5.69 -7.39
C ASP A 76 20.35 -6.07 -8.82
N LEU A 77 20.34 -7.36 -9.15
CA LEU A 77 20.76 -7.88 -10.46
C LEU A 77 19.98 -7.28 -11.65
N PRO A 78 18.65 -7.04 -11.57
CA PRO A 78 17.93 -6.39 -12.66
C PRO A 78 18.39 -4.97 -12.97
N ASP A 79 18.85 -4.22 -11.97
CA ASP A 79 19.36 -2.86 -12.21
C ASP A 79 20.62 -2.88 -13.06
N ILE A 80 21.47 -3.90 -12.91
CA ILE A 80 22.65 -4.10 -13.77
C ILE A 80 22.23 -4.23 -15.24
N LEU A 81 21.14 -4.95 -15.55
CA LEU A 81 20.69 -5.13 -16.93
C LEU A 81 20.21 -3.80 -17.53
N ILE A 82 19.49 -2.99 -16.75
CA ILE A 82 19.02 -1.67 -17.19
C ILE A 82 20.21 -0.73 -17.40
N GLN A 83 21.13 -0.67 -16.44
CA GLN A 83 22.35 0.13 -16.50
C GLN A 83 23.21 -0.27 -17.71
N ALA A 84 23.37 -1.57 -17.96
CA ALA A 84 24.10 -2.08 -19.10
C ALA A 84 23.44 -1.70 -20.43
N ARG A 85 22.10 -1.76 -20.54
CA ARG A 85 21.39 -1.28 -21.74
C ARG A 85 21.71 0.19 -22.01
N ILE A 86 21.62 1.04 -20.99
CA ILE A 86 21.91 2.48 -21.10
C ILE A 86 23.37 2.70 -21.48
N ALA A 87 24.30 1.97 -20.85
CA ALA A 87 25.73 2.05 -21.12
C ALA A 87 26.12 1.58 -22.52
N ARG A 88 25.35 0.64 -23.09
CA ARG A 88 25.47 0.23 -24.50
C ARG A 88 24.81 1.21 -25.48
N GLY A 89 24.15 2.25 -24.99
CA GLY A 89 23.44 3.22 -25.82
C GLY A 89 22.19 2.66 -26.51
N MET A 90 21.69 1.51 -26.07
CA MET A 90 20.51 0.89 -26.65
C MET A 90 19.23 1.52 -26.08
N SER A 91 18.27 1.86 -26.94
CA SER A 91 16.92 2.17 -26.48
C SER A 91 16.17 0.90 -26.10
N GLN A 92 15.06 1.03 -25.39
CA GLN A 92 14.16 -0.09 -25.07
C GLN A 92 13.61 -0.74 -26.35
N LYS A 93 13.42 0.05 -27.40
CA LYS A 93 13.04 -0.43 -28.72
C LYS A 93 14.16 -1.27 -29.35
N ASP A 94 15.39 -0.79 -29.33
CA ASP A 94 16.54 -1.51 -29.91
C ASP A 94 16.77 -2.86 -29.22
N LEU A 95 16.61 -2.91 -27.90
CA LEU A 95 16.68 -4.16 -27.14
C LEU A 95 15.52 -5.10 -27.49
N GLY A 96 14.31 -4.56 -27.66
CA GLY A 96 13.15 -5.32 -28.09
C GLY A 96 13.34 -5.92 -29.48
N ASP A 97 13.79 -5.11 -30.44
CA ASP A 97 14.07 -5.53 -31.82
C ASP A 97 15.16 -6.61 -31.86
N PHE A 98 16.20 -6.50 -31.00
CA PHE A 98 17.26 -7.50 -30.89
C PHE A 98 16.76 -8.83 -30.29
N LEU A 99 15.90 -8.77 -29.28
CA LEU A 99 15.33 -9.94 -28.60
C LEU A 99 14.10 -10.53 -29.31
N GLY A 100 13.63 -9.90 -30.40
CA GLY A 100 12.43 -10.32 -31.13
C GLY A 100 11.12 -10.10 -30.36
N VAL A 101 11.08 -9.12 -29.46
CA VAL A 101 9.90 -8.77 -28.65
C VAL A 101 9.50 -7.31 -28.88
N ALA A 102 8.22 -6.99 -28.66
CA ALA A 102 7.76 -5.62 -28.80
C ALA A 102 8.39 -4.69 -27.75
N GLU A 103 8.65 -3.42 -28.10
CA GLU A 103 9.16 -2.39 -27.18
C GLU A 103 8.36 -2.32 -25.87
N GLN A 104 7.03 -2.44 -25.94
CA GLN A 104 6.15 -2.44 -24.77
C GLN A 104 6.47 -3.57 -23.78
N GLN A 105 6.99 -4.70 -24.26
CA GLN A 105 7.39 -5.82 -23.41
C GLN A 105 8.69 -5.50 -22.65
N ILE A 106 9.66 -4.84 -23.30
CA ILE A 106 10.88 -4.36 -22.63
C ILE A 106 10.55 -3.25 -21.64
N GLN A 107 9.65 -2.32 -22.00
CA GLN A 107 9.16 -1.30 -21.06
C GLN A 107 8.56 -1.94 -19.81
N ARG A 108 7.76 -3.00 -19.98
CA ARG A 108 7.20 -3.77 -18.85
C ARG A 108 8.30 -4.38 -18.00
N TYR A 109 9.24 -5.09 -18.60
CA TYR A 109 10.37 -5.69 -17.89
C TYR A 109 11.20 -4.64 -17.13
N GLU A 110 11.49 -3.48 -17.71
CA GLU A 110 12.27 -2.47 -17.00
C GLU A 110 11.48 -1.74 -15.92
N SER A 111 10.16 -1.59 -16.14
CA SER A 111 9.25 -0.98 -15.16
C SER A 111 9.06 -1.85 -13.92
N ASP A 112 8.98 -3.17 -14.08
CA ASP A 112 8.84 -4.12 -12.97
C ASP A 112 10.20 -4.65 -12.47
N ARG A 113 11.31 -4.08 -12.95
CA ARG A 113 12.69 -4.54 -12.64
C ARG A 113 12.90 -6.02 -12.91
N TYR A 114 12.39 -6.50 -14.03
CA TYR A 114 12.46 -7.87 -14.53
C TYR A 114 11.95 -8.90 -13.51
N ARG A 115 11.15 -8.48 -12.51
CA ARG A 115 10.73 -9.34 -11.39
C ARG A 115 9.88 -10.52 -11.86
N MET A 116 9.15 -10.35 -12.95
CA MET A 116 8.31 -11.39 -13.56
C MET A 116 9.00 -12.09 -14.73
N ALA A 117 10.21 -11.68 -15.10
CA ALA A 117 10.97 -12.33 -16.16
C ALA A 117 11.53 -13.67 -15.66
N SER A 118 11.46 -14.71 -16.50
CA SER A 118 12.13 -15.98 -16.18
C SER A 118 13.65 -15.79 -16.14
N LEU A 119 14.36 -16.68 -15.45
CA LEU A 119 15.82 -16.68 -15.45
C LEU A 119 16.38 -16.80 -16.87
N ASP A 120 15.79 -17.64 -17.71
CA ASP A 120 16.15 -17.76 -19.13
C ASP A 120 16.05 -16.40 -19.85
N ARG A 121 15.01 -15.62 -19.56
CA ARG A 121 14.83 -14.28 -20.14
C ARG A 121 15.90 -13.30 -19.64
N LEU A 122 16.25 -13.36 -18.36
CA LEU A 122 17.35 -12.56 -17.81
C LEU A 122 18.68 -12.92 -18.48
N THR A 123 18.94 -14.21 -18.72
CA THR A 123 20.12 -14.68 -19.45
C THR A 123 20.13 -14.16 -20.88
N GLU A 124 19.02 -14.28 -21.62
CA GLU A 124 18.91 -13.75 -22.99
C GLU A 124 19.17 -12.24 -23.05
N VAL A 125 18.63 -11.48 -22.09
CA VAL A 125 18.87 -10.03 -22.00
C VAL A 125 20.32 -9.73 -21.66
N ALA A 126 20.92 -10.44 -20.70
CA ALA A 126 22.32 -10.29 -20.35
C ALA A 126 23.25 -10.59 -21.55
N ASP A 127 22.95 -11.66 -22.29
CA ASP A 127 23.68 -12.06 -23.49
C ASP A 127 23.54 -11.01 -24.61
N ALA A 128 22.32 -10.51 -24.84
CA ALA A 128 22.05 -9.44 -25.80
C ALA A 128 22.85 -8.16 -25.47
N LEU A 129 22.97 -7.84 -24.18
CA LEU A 129 23.73 -6.70 -23.68
C LEU A 129 25.24 -6.97 -23.56
N ASN A 130 25.67 -8.21 -23.82
CA ASN A 130 27.04 -8.70 -23.61
C ASN A 130 27.54 -8.41 -22.18
N VAL A 131 26.70 -8.68 -21.19
CA VAL A 131 27.02 -8.54 -19.77
C VAL A 131 27.42 -9.89 -19.23
N ARG A 132 28.67 -10.00 -18.78
CA ARG A 132 29.13 -11.18 -18.06
C ARG A 132 28.91 -10.97 -16.57
N ILE A 133 27.93 -11.66 -16.01
CA ILE A 133 27.69 -11.69 -14.57
C ILE A 133 28.54 -12.82 -13.98
N VAL A 134 29.48 -12.47 -13.10
CA VAL A 134 30.30 -13.45 -12.36
C VAL A 134 29.94 -13.35 -10.89
N GLU A 135 29.13 -14.27 -10.41
CA GLU A 135 28.73 -14.29 -9.00
C GLU A 135 29.71 -15.11 -8.16
N ARG A 136 30.02 -14.58 -6.97
CA ARG A 136 30.65 -15.37 -5.90
C ARG A 136 29.63 -15.61 -4.81
N ALA A 137 29.08 -16.82 -4.75
CA ALA A 137 28.26 -17.24 -3.62
C ALA A 137 29.14 -17.38 -2.37
N GLN A 138 28.81 -16.64 -1.32
CA GLN A 138 29.39 -16.81 0.01
C GLN A 138 28.28 -17.26 0.95
N LEU A 139 28.57 -18.28 1.77
CA LEU A 139 27.69 -18.63 2.87
C LEU A 139 27.78 -17.52 3.91
N VAL A 140 26.68 -16.79 4.07
CA VAL A 140 26.51 -15.80 5.13
C VAL A 140 25.68 -16.46 6.23
N GLY A 141 26.15 -16.42 7.47
CA GLY A 141 25.50 -17.11 8.61
C GLY A 141 26.29 -18.30 9.15
N SER A 142 25.66 -19.08 10.04
CA SER A 142 26.30 -20.25 10.68
C SER A 142 26.15 -21.52 9.82
N SER A 143 26.82 -22.62 10.17
CA SER A 143 26.78 -23.89 9.44
C SER A 143 25.44 -24.65 9.52
N LYS A 144 24.48 -24.14 10.28
CA LYS A 144 23.06 -24.52 10.19
C LYS A 144 22.38 -23.57 9.21
N LEU A 145 21.44 -24.07 8.42
CA LEU A 145 20.59 -23.30 7.47
C LEU A 145 19.65 -22.27 8.15
N ASP A 146 20.08 -21.70 9.28
CA ASP A 146 19.42 -20.64 10.03
C ASP A 146 20.10 -19.31 9.67
N SER A 147 19.64 -18.60 8.65
CA SER A 147 19.75 -17.14 8.64
C SER A 147 19.03 -16.48 7.45
N VAL A 148 17.81 -16.01 7.69
CA VAL A 148 17.57 -14.58 7.50
C VAL A 148 18.36 -13.88 8.60
N ASP A 149 19.08 -12.80 8.29
CA ASP A 149 19.83 -12.03 9.28
C ASP A 149 19.02 -11.89 10.60
N PRO A 150 19.51 -12.41 11.74
CA PRO A 150 18.81 -12.34 13.02
C PRO A 150 18.37 -10.93 13.42
N SER A 151 19.00 -9.89 12.85
CA SER A 151 18.63 -8.49 13.06
C SER A 151 17.26 -8.13 12.47
N VAL A 152 16.85 -8.73 11.34
CA VAL A 152 15.57 -8.45 10.66
C VAL A 152 14.40 -8.78 11.58
N TRP A 153 14.50 -9.89 12.32
CA TRP A 153 13.49 -10.32 13.29
C TRP A 153 13.33 -9.37 14.47
N GLN A 154 14.34 -8.55 14.77
CA GLN A 154 14.26 -7.55 15.83
C GLN A 154 13.38 -6.35 15.43
N THR A 155 13.14 -6.14 14.14
CA THR A 155 12.27 -5.06 13.64
C THR A 155 10.79 -5.36 13.84
N PHE A 156 10.42 -6.63 14.00
CA PHE A 156 9.04 -7.05 14.27
C PHE A 156 8.61 -6.69 15.69
N PRO A 157 7.33 -6.32 15.90
CA PRO A 157 6.79 -6.00 17.22
C PRO A 157 6.52 -7.26 18.05
N LEU A 158 7.52 -8.13 18.22
CA LEU A 158 7.41 -9.45 18.84
C LEU A 158 6.82 -9.41 20.24
N ALA A 159 7.11 -8.37 21.02
CA ALA A 159 6.54 -8.21 22.36
C ALA A 159 5.02 -8.01 22.33
N GLU A 160 4.51 -7.26 21.35
CA GLU A 160 3.08 -7.04 21.18
C GLU A 160 2.41 -8.29 20.58
N MET A 161 3.03 -8.94 19.60
CA MET A 161 2.56 -10.21 19.02
C MET A 161 2.42 -11.30 20.10
N PHE A 162 3.45 -11.43 20.97
CA PHE A 162 3.44 -12.37 22.09
C PHE A 162 2.34 -12.02 23.11
N LYS A 163 2.22 -10.75 23.50
CA LYS A 163 1.19 -10.29 24.44
C LYS A 163 -0.23 -10.55 23.92
N ARG A 164 -0.43 -10.48 22.60
CA ARG A 164 -1.70 -10.79 21.94
C ARG A 164 -1.91 -12.28 21.67
N GLY A 165 -0.97 -13.14 22.06
CA GLY A 165 -1.08 -14.59 21.89
C GLY A 165 -1.01 -15.05 20.44
N TRP A 166 -0.31 -14.34 19.56
CA TRP A 166 -0.22 -14.71 18.14
C TRP A 166 0.62 -15.96 17.87
N PHE A 167 1.43 -16.40 18.85
CA PHE A 167 2.23 -17.62 18.79
C PHE A 167 1.53 -18.75 19.57
N GLU A 168 0.51 -19.37 18.97
CA GLU A 168 -0.38 -20.31 19.66
C GLU A 168 0.34 -21.58 20.14
N ASP A 169 1.34 -22.05 19.39
CA ASP A 169 2.12 -23.25 19.74
C ASP A 169 3.31 -22.96 20.68
N PHE A 170 3.50 -21.71 21.10
CA PHE A 170 4.65 -21.33 21.94
C PHE A 170 4.26 -21.21 23.41
N SER A 171 4.77 -22.13 24.24
CA SER A 171 4.64 -22.08 25.70
C SER A 171 5.94 -21.58 26.34
N GLY A 172 6.05 -20.28 26.59
CA GLY A 172 7.23 -19.69 27.22
C GLY A 172 7.04 -18.24 27.66
N THR A 173 8.09 -17.65 28.24
CA THR A 173 8.13 -16.24 28.63
C THR A 173 8.48 -15.34 27.44
N LEU A 174 8.17 -14.04 27.54
CA LEU A 174 8.58 -13.05 26.53
C LEU A 174 10.10 -13.04 26.28
N SER A 175 10.92 -13.28 27.31
CA SER A 175 12.38 -13.36 27.15
C SER A 175 12.79 -14.56 26.29
N GLN A 176 12.13 -15.71 26.48
CA GLN A 176 12.34 -16.89 25.64
C GLN A 176 11.82 -16.66 24.21
N ALA A 177 10.67 -16.00 24.04
CA ALA A 177 10.15 -15.64 22.73
C ALA A 177 11.11 -14.73 21.94
N LYS A 178 11.71 -13.72 22.61
CA LYS A 178 12.73 -12.86 21.99
C LYS A 178 13.98 -13.62 21.55
N LYS A 179 14.40 -14.63 22.32
CA LYS A 179 15.54 -15.49 21.95
C LYS A 179 15.20 -16.43 20.79
N ALA A 180 13.94 -16.87 20.70
CA ALA A 180 13.42 -17.73 19.64
C ALA A 180 12.81 -16.95 18.46
N ALA A 181 13.07 -15.64 18.35
CA ALA A 181 12.46 -14.79 17.32
C ALA A 181 12.73 -15.30 15.89
N GLY A 182 13.94 -15.83 15.66
CA GLY A 182 14.36 -16.40 14.39
C GLY A 182 13.59 -17.66 13.98
N ASP A 183 12.93 -18.35 14.90
CA ASP A 183 12.07 -19.50 14.60
C ASP A 183 10.60 -19.09 14.58
N LEU A 184 10.18 -18.31 15.58
CA LEU A 184 8.78 -17.93 15.78
C LEU A 184 8.23 -17.04 14.67
N ILE A 185 9.02 -16.08 14.18
CA ILE A 185 8.52 -15.14 13.16
C ILE A 185 8.41 -15.83 11.79
N PRO A 186 9.42 -16.56 11.28
CA PRO A 186 9.25 -17.34 10.06
C PRO A 186 8.10 -18.34 10.16
N ALA A 187 8.00 -19.08 11.26
CA ALA A 187 6.90 -20.02 11.47
C ALA A 187 5.53 -19.31 11.46
N PHE A 188 5.44 -18.12 12.05
CA PHE A 188 4.22 -17.31 12.03
C PHE A 188 3.88 -16.78 10.63
N LEU A 189 4.87 -16.31 9.87
CA LEU A 189 4.69 -15.81 8.52
C LEU A 189 4.37 -16.94 7.51
N HIS A 190 4.94 -18.14 7.70
CA HIS A 190 4.74 -19.30 6.84
C HIS A 190 3.56 -20.19 7.27
N GLY A 191 3.16 -20.15 8.54
CA GLY A 191 2.05 -20.94 9.09
C GLY A 191 0.67 -20.49 8.61
N ALA A 192 0.58 -19.29 8.03
CA ALA A 192 -0.51 -18.95 7.11
C ALA A 192 -0.25 -19.74 5.82
N HIS A 193 -1.10 -20.72 5.49
CA HIS A 193 -0.95 -21.67 4.36
C HIS A 193 -0.82 -20.98 2.99
N SER A 194 0.33 -20.38 2.77
CA SER A 194 0.65 -19.58 1.61
C SER A 194 1.80 -20.28 0.92
N GLN A 195 1.50 -20.94 -0.20
CA GLN A 195 2.51 -21.25 -1.22
C GLN A 195 3.19 -20.00 -1.78
N PHE A 196 2.76 -18.80 -1.37
CA PHE A 196 3.50 -17.58 -1.55
C PHE A 196 4.41 -17.37 -0.33
N GLN A 197 5.71 -17.46 -0.58
CA GLN A 197 6.73 -16.75 0.19
C GLN A 197 6.22 -15.36 0.61
N PRO A 198 6.66 -14.77 1.72
CA PRO A 198 6.39 -13.36 2.02
C PRO A 198 7.13 -12.48 0.99
N MET A 199 6.63 -12.46 -0.24
CA MET A 199 6.92 -11.49 -1.28
C MET A 199 6.16 -10.22 -0.92
N ALA A 200 6.61 -9.52 0.12
CA ALA A 200 6.47 -8.08 0.29
C ALA A 200 7.00 -7.67 1.67
N LEU A 201 8.31 -7.44 1.77
CA LEU A 201 8.80 -6.42 2.70
C LEU A 201 8.60 -5.00 2.16
N HIS A 202 7.93 -4.82 1.02
CA HIS A 202 7.54 -3.50 0.55
C HIS A 202 6.11 -3.56 0.06
N ARG A 203 5.19 -2.91 0.78
CA ARG A 203 3.99 -2.27 0.22
C ARG A 203 3.13 -1.60 1.28
N LYS A 204 2.92 -0.30 1.11
CA LYS A 204 2.07 0.53 1.96
C LYS A 204 0.69 0.67 1.31
N SER A 205 -0.36 0.60 2.13
CA SER A 205 -1.27 1.74 2.28
C SER A 205 -1.02 2.31 3.68
N VAL A 206 -0.45 3.51 3.79
CA VAL A 206 -0.40 4.26 5.05
C VAL A 206 -0.49 5.73 4.68
N ARG A 207 -1.60 6.36 5.06
CA ARG A 207 -1.75 7.82 4.99
C ARG A 207 -0.69 8.48 5.90
N SER A 208 0.28 9.13 5.23
CA SER A 208 1.18 10.21 5.66
C SER A 208 2.05 10.06 6.93
N SER A 209 3.34 10.43 6.74
CA SER A 209 4.33 10.93 7.70
C SER A 209 4.71 10.04 8.90
N GLY A 210 5.73 9.22 8.70
CA GLY A 210 6.47 8.52 9.76
C GLY A 210 7.27 7.35 9.18
N GLN A 211 8.41 6.99 9.79
CA GLN A 211 9.08 5.72 9.50
C GLN A 211 8.06 4.59 9.69
N VAL A 212 7.57 4.04 8.59
CA VAL A 212 6.60 2.96 8.63
C VAL A 212 7.33 1.70 9.05
N HIS A 213 6.85 1.05 10.10
CA HIS A 213 7.38 -0.24 10.54
C HIS A 213 6.82 -1.33 9.62
N GLU A 214 7.46 -1.55 8.46
CA GLU A 214 7.09 -2.56 7.46
C GLU A 214 6.89 -3.95 8.10
N ALA A 215 7.77 -4.33 9.02
CA ALA A 215 7.65 -5.55 9.80
C ALA A 215 6.35 -5.67 10.61
N ALA A 216 5.83 -4.55 11.14
CA ALA A 216 4.56 -4.54 11.86
C ALA A 216 3.36 -4.68 10.91
N ILE A 217 3.44 -4.12 9.70
CA ILE A 217 2.42 -4.32 8.66
C ILE A 217 2.41 -5.78 8.21
N ALA A 218 3.58 -6.34 7.87
CA ALA A 218 3.71 -7.73 7.46
C ALA A 218 3.18 -8.71 8.54
N ALA A 219 3.51 -8.44 9.81
CA ALA A 219 2.98 -9.22 10.92
C ALA A 219 1.45 -9.14 11.03
N TRP A 220 0.88 -7.95 10.86
CA TRP A 220 -0.56 -7.74 10.91
C TRP A 220 -1.28 -8.44 9.74
N GLU A 221 -0.75 -8.34 8.52
CA GLU A 221 -1.30 -9.03 7.35
C GLU A 221 -1.25 -10.55 7.49
N ALA A 222 -0.14 -11.10 7.99
CA ALA A 222 -0.03 -12.53 8.27
C ALA A 222 -1.06 -12.98 9.32
N ARG A 223 -1.27 -12.18 10.38
CA ARG A 223 -2.34 -12.45 11.36
C ARG A 223 -3.72 -12.47 10.70
N VAL A 224 -4.01 -11.47 9.88
CA VAL A 224 -5.29 -11.32 9.18
C VAL A 224 -5.56 -12.52 8.28
N ARG A 225 -4.57 -12.98 7.51
CA ARG A 225 -4.69 -14.18 6.66
C ARG A 225 -4.99 -15.42 7.50
N THR A 226 -4.22 -15.66 8.56
CA THR A 226 -4.46 -16.77 9.49
C THR A 226 -5.86 -16.73 10.11
N LEU A 227 -6.39 -15.54 10.42
CA LEU A 227 -7.76 -15.39 10.93
C LEU A 227 -8.82 -15.65 9.85
N ALA A 228 -8.59 -15.22 8.62
CA ALA A 228 -9.48 -15.49 7.49
C ALA A 228 -9.56 -17.00 7.19
N ASP A 229 -8.42 -17.69 7.24
CA ASP A 229 -8.30 -19.12 6.92
C ASP A 229 -8.95 -20.03 7.99
N ARG A 230 -9.20 -19.53 9.22
CA ARG A 230 -9.95 -20.28 10.25
C ARG A 230 -11.42 -20.48 9.91
N ASN A 231 -11.98 -19.55 9.15
CA ASN A 231 -13.38 -19.58 8.79
C ASN A 231 -13.56 -19.00 7.38
N PRO A 232 -13.05 -19.67 6.34
CA PRO A 232 -13.10 -19.17 4.97
C PRO A 232 -14.55 -19.16 4.45
N PRO A 233 -14.84 -18.36 3.42
CA PRO A 233 -16.12 -18.44 2.71
C PRO A 233 -16.27 -19.80 2.02
N GLU A 234 -17.51 -20.26 1.81
CA GLU A 234 -17.78 -21.53 1.13
C GLU A 234 -17.56 -21.45 -0.39
N GLN A 235 -17.51 -20.24 -0.94
CA GLN A 235 -17.45 -19.98 -2.37
C GLN A 235 -16.36 -18.95 -2.69
N ALA A 236 -15.68 -19.18 -3.82
CA ALA A 236 -14.67 -18.28 -4.34
C ALA A 236 -15.19 -16.85 -4.54
N PHE A 237 -14.27 -15.87 -4.43
CA PHE A 237 -14.59 -14.48 -4.69
C PHE A 237 -14.90 -14.26 -6.17
N ASP A 238 -16.04 -13.63 -6.43
CA ASP A 238 -16.43 -13.20 -7.77
C ASP A 238 -16.68 -11.69 -7.79
N ARG A 239 -15.74 -10.98 -8.41
CA ARG A 239 -15.78 -9.52 -8.58
C ARG A 239 -17.04 -9.03 -9.29
N ASP A 240 -17.64 -9.84 -10.16
CA ASP A 240 -18.80 -9.44 -10.94
C ASP A 240 -20.10 -9.52 -10.10
N ARG A 241 -20.10 -10.26 -8.98
CA ARG A 241 -21.21 -10.24 -8.00
C ARG A 241 -21.36 -8.91 -7.27
N LEU A 242 -20.29 -8.13 -7.17
CA LEU A 242 -20.27 -6.78 -6.60
C LEU A 242 -20.95 -5.78 -7.56
N THR A 243 -22.23 -5.99 -7.83
CA THR A 243 -23.07 -5.14 -8.68
C THR A 243 -23.55 -3.91 -7.90
N ALA A 244 -24.05 -2.89 -8.58
CA ALA A 244 -24.65 -1.72 -7.92
C ALA A 244 -25.82 -2.10 -6.99
N ARG A 245 -26.56 -3.18 -7.30
CA ARG A 245 -27.62 -3.70 -6.42
C ARG A 245 -27.05 -4.31 -5.15
N TRP A 246 -25.96 -5.08 -5.27
CA TRP A 246 -25.26 -5.68 -4.14
C TRP A 246 -24.68 -4.60 -3.23
N VAL A 247 -24.02 -3.58 -3.80
CA VAL A 247 -23.46 -2.46 -3.02
C VAL A 247 -24.55 -1.71 -2.25
N ARG A 248 -25.71 -1.45 -2.89
CA ARG A 248 -26.86 -0.85 -2.18
C ARG A 248 -27.40 -1.74 -1.05
N GLY A 249 -27.39 -3.06 -1.25
CA GLY A 249 -27.73 -4.01 -0.19
C GLY A 249 -26.79 -3.91 1.00
N LEU A 250 -25.47 -3.90 0.75
CA LEU A 250 -24.47 -3.70 1.80
C LEU A 250 -24.67 -2.37 2.55
N VAL A 251 -24.87 -1.27 1.84
CA VAL A 251 -25.09 0.06 2.45
C VAL A 251 -26.37 0.10 3.29
N SER A 252 -27.42 -0.62 2.88
CA SER A 252 -28.68 -0.68 3.64
C SER A 252 -28.51 -1.33 5.02
N LEU A 253 -27.52 -2.20 5.21
CA LEU A 253 -27.18 -2.77 6.52
C LEU A 253 -26.74 -1.69 7.52
N SER A 254 -26.33 -0.50 7.06
CA SER A 254 -26.02 0.61 7.96
C SER A 254 -27.20 1.05 8.81
N LEU A 255 -28.44 0.81 8.35
CA LEU A 255 -29.66 1.16 9.07
C LEU A 255 -30.02 0.17 10.19
N GLU A 256 -29.34 -0.97 10.25
CA GLU A 256 -29.58 -2.02 11.25
C GLU A 256 -28.71 -1.81 12.49
N ASP A 257 -29.26 -2.04 13.68
CA ASP A 257 -28.52 -1.91 14.96
C ASP A 257 -27.27 -2.80 15.01
N ARG A 258 -27.32 -3.97 14.34
CA ARG A 258 -26.21 -4.93 14.22
C ARG A 258 -25.56 -4.90 12.83
N GLY A 259 -25.66 -3.78 12.12
CA GLY A 259 -25.19 -3.60 10.75
C GLY A 259 -23.76 -4.12 10.49
N PRO A 260 -22.74 -3.67 11.27
CA PRO A 260 -21.37 -4.19 11.16
C PRO A 260 -21.26 -5.72 11.26
N ARG A 261 -22.02 -6.35 12.16
CA ARG A 261 -22.01 -7.82 12.30
C ARG A 261 -22.71 -8.51 11.13
N LEU A 262 -23.80 -7.93 10.63
CA LEU A 262 -24.53 -8.44 9.45
C LEU A 262 -23.69 -8.33 8.18
N ALA A 263 -22.83 -7.31 8.08
CA ALA A 263 -21.92 -7.15 6.95
C ALA A 263 -20.95 -8.33 6.82
N VAL A 264 -20.55 -8.98 7.92
CA VAL A 264 -19.69 -10.17 7.90
C VAL A 264 -20.32 -11.28 7.06
N ASP A 265 -21.60 -11.59 7.32
CA ASP A 265 -22.29 -12.68 6.64
C ASP A 265 -22.62 -12.29 5.19
N TYR A 266 -22.99 -11.02 4.96
CA TYR A 266 -23.24 -10.47 3.62
C TYR A 266 -22.01 -10.54 2.69
N LEU A 267 -20.82 -10.28 3.24
CA LEU A 267 -19.56 -10.35 2.52
C LEU A 267 -19.13 -11.79 2.28
N ARG A 268 -19.34 -12.66 3.27
CA ARG A 268 -19.07 -14.09 3.17
C ARG A 268 -19.82 -14.74 2.00
N ASP A 269 -21.09 -14.37 1.80
CA ASP A 269 -21.91 -14.81 0.66
C ASP A 269 -21.41 -14.32 -0.71
N ALA A 270 -20.45 -13.39 -0.75
CA ALA A 270 -19.76 -12.94 -1.96
C ALA A 270 -18.34 -13.53 -2.11
N GLY A 271 -17.92 -14.43 -1.21
CA GLY A 271 -16.57 -14.96 -1.17
C GLY A 271 -15.55 -14.02 -0.52
N ILE A 272 -16.01 -13.11 0.34
CA ILE A 272 -15.17 -12.12 1.04
C ILE A 272 -15.16 -12.40 2.55
N SER A 273 -13.99 -12.65 3.12
CA SER A 273 -13.80 -12.71 4.57
C SER A 273 -13.61 -11.31 5.14
N LEU A 274 -14.54 -10.84 5.99
CA LEU A 274 -14.33 -9.64 6.80
C LEU A 274 -13.59 -10.01 8.09
N VAL A 275 -12.36 -9.52 8.25
CA VAL A 275 -11.51 -9.75 9.43
C VAL A 275 -11.31 -8.47 10.20
N ILE A 276 -11.52 -8.53 11.51
CA ILE A 276 -11.26 -7.41 12.41
C ILE A 276 -10.02 -7.74 13.25
N GLU A 277 -8.92 -7.03 13.03
CA GLU A 277 -7.68 -7.19 13.82
C GLU A 277 -7.09 -5.83 14.13
N ARG A 278 -6.86 -5.54 15.41
CA ARG A 278 -6.39 -4.21 15.85
C ARG A 278 -5.03 -3.91 15.23
N HIS A 279 -4.83 -2.66 14.82
CA HIS A 279 -3.55 -2.20 14.31
C HIS A 279 -2.41 -2.50 15.31
N LEU A 280 -1.21 -2.74 14.79
CA LEU A 280 -0.01 -2.81 15.61
C LEU A 280 0.53 -1.39 15.89
N PRO A 281 1.27 -1.17 16.99
CA PRO A 281 1.92 0.11 17.22
C PRO A 281 2.78 0.51 16.01
N GLY A 282 2.63 1.75 15.53
CA GLY A 282 3.36 2.24 14.36
C GLY A 282 2.72 1.89 13.01
N THR A 283 1.70 1.03 12.95
CA THR A 283 0.89 0.84 11.73
C THR A 283 -0.24 1.86 11.74
N LEU A 284 -0.22 2.82 10.82
CA LEU A 284 -1.27 3.83 10.64
C LEU A 284 -2.43 3.32 9.77
N LEU A 285 -2.71 2.02 9.85
CA LEU A 285 -3.70 1.32 9.02
C LEU A 285 -5.12 1.49 9.56
N ASP A 286 -6.08 1.76 8.67
CA ASP A 286 -7.52 1.71 8.96
C ASP A 286 -8.15 0.40 8.44
N GLY A 287 -7.69 -0.08 7.29
CA GLY A 287 -8.10 -1.33 6.67
C GLY A 287 -7.15 -1.78 5.57
N ALA A 288 -7.43 -2.95 5.00
CA ALA A 288 -6.73 -3.49 3.83
C ALA A 288 -7.60 -4.51 3.08
N ALA A 289 -7.50 -4.52 1.76
CA ALA A 289 -8.04 -5.55 0.89
C ALA A 289 -6.93 -6.52 0.47
N LEU A 290 -7.08 -7.82 0.80
CA LEU A 290 -6.09 -8.86 0.52
C LEU A 290 -6.71 -10.02 -0.27
N ALA A 291 -5.86 -10.77 -0.96
CA ALA A 291 -6.21 -12.05 -1.58
C ALA A 291 -5.92 -13.21 -0.63
N SER A 292 -6.77 -14.24 -0.58
CA SER A 292 -6.40 -15.54 -0.03
C SER A 292 -5.80 -16.45 -1.11
N ALA A 293 -5.04 -17.47 -0.69
CA ALA A 293 -4.49 -18.49 -1.58
C ALA A 293 -5.58 -19.31 -2.28
N ASP A 294 -6.75 -19.47 -1.65
CA ASP A 294 -7.87 -20.30 -2.12
C ASP A 294 -8.91 -19.52 -2.95
N HIS A 295 -8.49 -18.48 -3.67
CA HIS A 295 -9.35 -17.65 -4.52
C HIS A 295 -10.48 -16.89 -3.79
N HIS A 296 -10.39 -16.73 -2.47
CA HIS A 296 -11.25 -15.84 -1.68
C HIS A 296 -10.63 -14.44 -1.57
N ALA A 297 -11.46 -13.43 -1.31
CA ALA A 297 -11.00 -12.09 -0.95
C ALA A 297 -11.07 -11.91 0.56
N ILE A 298 -10.22 -11.04 1.09
CA ILE A 298 -10.20 -10.67 2.50
C ILE A 298 -10.32 -9.15 2.56
N VAL A 299 -11.27 -8.67 3.35
CA VAL A 299 -11.31 -7.26 3.78
C VAL A 299 -10.97 -7.25 5.26
N ALA A 300 -9.89 -6.55 5.60
CA ALA A 300 -9.42 -6.45 6.96
C ALA A 300 -9.59 -5.02 7.47
N MET A 301 -10.01 -4.86 8.73
CA MET A 301 -10.22 -3.54 9.33
C MET A 301 -9.60 -3.49 10.72
N THR A 302 -8.93 -2.37 11.03
CA THR A 302 -8.28 -2.19 12.32
C THR A 302 -9.19 -1.64 13.40
N LEU A 303 -10.29 -1.01 12.97
CA LEU A 303 -11.18 -0.21 13.81
C LEU A 303 -10.42 0.78 14.69
N ARG A 304 -9.30 1.34 14.19
CA ARG A 304 -8.51 2.37 14.91
C ARG A 304 -9.41 3.47 15.44
N HIS A 305 -10.39 3.86 14.64
CA HIS A 305 -11.51 4.70 15.04
C HIS A 305 -12.77 3.85 15.23
N ASP A 306 -13.17 3.64 16.49
CA ASP A 306 -14.40 2.92 16.84
C ASP A 306 -15.63 3.82 16.64
N ARG A 307 -15.99 4.04 15.38
CA ARG A 307 -17.10 4.89 14.95
C ARG A 307 -17.83 4.28 13.76
N LEU A 308 -19.15 4.37 13.73
CA LEU A 308 -19.96 3.87 12.62
C LEU A 308 -19.64 4.58 11.30
N ASP A 309 -19.39 5.89 11.34
CA ASP A 309 -19.03 6.67 10.14
C ASP A 309 -17.76 6.12 9.48
N ASN A 310 -16.75 5.85 10.29
CA ASN A 310 -15.46 5.32 9.87
C ASN A 310 -15.58 3.88 9.40
N PHE A 311 -16.34 3.03 10.12
CA PHE A 311 -16.53 1.64 9.72
C PHE A 311 -17.12 1.53 8.32
N TRP A 312 -18.26 2.20 8.06
CA TRP A 312 -18.91 2.10 6.76
C TRP A 312 -18.08 2.71 5.65
N PHE A 313 -17.38 3.83 5.89
CA PHE A 313 -16.49 4.41 4.91
C PHE A 313 -15.32 3.50 4.57
N THR A 314 -14.57 3.02 5.57
CA THR A 314 -13.43 2.13 5.37
C THR A 314 -13.86 0.83 4.71
N LEU A 315 -14.97 0.22 5.15
CA LEU A 315 -15.47 -1.01 4.54
C LEU A 315 -15.74 -0.82 3.04
N LEU A 316 -16.48 0.22 2.66
CA LEU A 316 -16.81 0.47 1.26
C LEU A 316 -15.58 0.89 0.43
N HIS A 317 -14.59 1.54 1.06
CA HIS A 317 -13.30 1.85 0.43
C HIS A 317 -12.55 0.55 0.07
N GLU A 318 -12.44 -0.40 0.99
CA GLU A 318 -11.82 -1.71 0.70
C GLU A 318 -12.60 -2.50 -0.37
N ILE A 319 -13.93 -2.43 -0.36
CA ILE A 319 -14.76 -3.00 -1.44
C ILE A 319 -14.49 -2.32 -2.78
N GLY A 320 -14.22 -1.00 -2.78
CA GLY A 320 -13.77 -0.26 -3.95
C GLY A 320 -12.49 -0.85 -4.54
N HIS A 321 -11.50 -1.15 -3.70
CA HIS A 321 -10.29 -1.86 -4.13
C HIS A 321 -10.60 -3.23 -4.73
N LEU A 322 -11.45 -4.04 -4.09
CA LEU A 322 -11.86 -5.34 -4.63
C LEU A 322 -12.55 -5.20 -6.00
N LYS A 323 -13.41 -4.19 -6.16
CA LYS A 323 -14.22 -4.02 -7.38
C LYS A 323 -13.44 -3.46 -8.55
N LEU A 324 -12.65 -2.41 -8.31
CA LEU A 324 -12.05 -1.59 -9.36
C LEU A 324 -10.63 -2.03 -9.70
N HIS A 325 -9.93 -2.60 -8.72
CA HIS A 325 -8.48 -2.76 -8.81
C HIS A 325 -8.03 -4.22 -8.80
N ILE A 326 -8.85 -5.16 -8.30
CA ILE A 326 -8.55 -6.60 -8.46
C ILE A 326 -8.82 -7.07 -9.89
N ARG A 327 -7.78 -7.60 -10.54
CA ARG A 327 -7.91 -8.49 -11.70
C ARG A 327 -7.47 -9.90 -11.28
N LEU A 328 -8.23 -10.92 -11.65
CA LEU A 328 -7.89 -12.32 -11.35
C LEU A 328 -6.49 -12.63 -11.91
N GLY A 329 -5.54 -12.94 -11.02
CA GLY A 329 -4.12 -13.17 -11.34
C GLY A 329 -3.18 -12.01 -10.98
N GLU A 330 -3.70 -10.82 -10.67
CA GLU A 330 -2.96 -9.59 -10.36
C GLU A 330 -3.14 -9.17 -8.89
N TYR A 331 -3.39 -10.12 -7.98
CA TYR A 331 -3.54 -9.84 -6.54
C TYR A 331 -2.31 -9.17 -5.92
N ALA A 332 -1.16 -9.25 -6.58
CA ALA A 332 0.10 -8.66 -6.17
C ALA A 332 0.53 -7.44 -7.03
N ALA A 333 -0.38 -6.69 -7.67
CA ALA A 333 0.03 -5.62 -8.60
C ALA A 333 -0.60 -4.24 -8.38
N ILE A 334 -1.33 -3.99 -7.28
CA ILE A 334 -2.06 -2.72 -7.12
C ILE A 334 -1.27 -1.62 -6.42
N PHE A 335 -0.16 -1.94 -5.75
CA PHE A 335 0.61 -0.92 -5.02
C PHE A 335 1.94 -0.69 -5.73
N ASP A 336 1.87 0.18 -6.74
CA ASP A 336 3.04 0.83 -7.33
C ASP A 336 3.47 1.99 -6.42
N ASP A 337 4.65 2.54 -6.67
CA ASP A 337 5.34 3.57 -5.88
C ASP A 337 4.40 4.62 -5.23
N ASN A 338 4.62 4.92 -3.94
CA ASN A 338 3.81 5.85 -3.16
C ASN A 338 3.95 7.32 -3.63
N ASP A 339 4.86 7.56 -4.58
CA ASP A 339 5.08 8.83 -5.29
C ASP A 339 4.73 8.74 -6.79
N SER A 340 4.11 7.64 -7.24
CA SER A 340 3.64 7.49 -8.61
C SER A 340 2.18 7.99 -8.74
N PRO A 341 1.82 8.70 -9.83
CA PRO A 341 0.43 9.11 -10.10
C PRO A 341 -0.57 7.95 -10.18
N ALA A 342 -0.10 6.71 -10.33
CA ALA A 342 -0.93 5.52 -10.42
C ALA A 342 -1.55 5.14 -9.06
N THR A 343 -0.78 5.24 -7.98
CA THR A 343 -1.21 4.87 -6.62
C THR A 343 -2.17 5.90 -6.04
N GLU A 344 -1.92 7.19 -6.28
CA GLU A 344 -2.86 8.26 -5.94
C GLU A 344 -4.21 8.08 -6.66
N LYS A 345 -4.19 7.62 -7.92
CA LYS A 345 -5.42 7.33 -8.66
C LYS A 345 -6.19 6.14 -8.07
N VAL A 346 -5.51 5.07 -7.69
CA VAL A 346 -6.14 3.88 -7.08
C VAL A 346 -6.85 4.25 -5.76
N GLU A 347 -6.17 4.97 -4.88
CA GLU A 347 -6.74 5.43 -3.61
C GLU A 347 -7.90 6.41 -3.85
N HIS A 348 -7.76 7.33 -4.82
CA HIS A 348 -8.82 8.25 -5.20
C HIS A 348 -10.04 7.53 -5.78
N ASP A 349 -9.85 6.53 -6.63
CA ASP A 349 -10.93 5.72 -7.22
C ASP A 349 -11.69 4.96 -6.12
N ALA A 350 -10.99 4.37 -5.15
CA ALA A 350 -11.59 3.68 -4.00
C ALA A 350 -12.33 4.66 -3.06
N ASP A 351 -11.73 5.81 -2.76
CA ASP A 351 -12.38 6.88 -1.99
C ASP A 351 -13.65 7.38 -2.70
N TYR A 352 -13.60 7.60 -4.02
CA TYR A 352 -14.76 8.02 -4.80
C TYR A 352 -15.85 6.95 -4.81
N PHE A 353 -15.48 5.68 -4.99
CA PHE A 353 -16.41 4.55 -4.92
C PHE A 353 -17.15 4.51 -3.58
N ALA A 354 -16.42 4.63 -2.46
CA ALA A 354 -17.01 4.62 -1.13
C ALA A 354 -17.96 5.81 -0.90
N GLN A 355 -17.56 6.99 -1.37
CA GLN A 355 -18.37 8.21 -1.29
C GLN A 355 -19.68 8.07 -2.06
N GLU A 356 -19.61 7.67 -3.33
CA GLU A 356 -20.79 7.50 -4.19
C GLU A 356 -21.70 6.37 -3.71
N ALA A 357 -21.13 5.28 -3.19
CA ALA A 357 -21.90 4.17 -2.65
C ALA A 357 -22.73 4.59 -1.43
N LEU A 358 -22.12 5.34 -0.51
CA LEU A 358 -22.76 5.76 0.74
C LEU A 358 -23.71 6.94 0.54
N ILE A 359 -23.25 7.99 -0.14
CA ILE A 359 -24.04 9.21 -0.38
C ILE A 359 -23.72 9.69 -1.80
N PRO A 360 -24.54 9.30 -2.81
CA PRO A 360 -24.35 9.75 -4.19
C PRO A 360 -24.21 11.27 -4.27
N GLU A 361 -23.29 11.79 -5.09
CA GLU A 361 -22.99 13.21 -5.18
C GLU A 361 -24.24 14.06 -5.48
N ALA A 362 -25.13 13.56 -6.34
CA ALA A 362 -26.41 14.21 -6.63
C ALA A 362 -27.29 14.42 -5.39
N ASN A 363 -27.28 13.46 -4.46
CA ASN A 363 -27.96 13.58 -3.18
C ASN A 363 -27.21 14.54 -2.25
N TRP A 364 -25.87 14.43 -2.20
CA TRP A 364 -25.03 15.27 -1.35
C TRP A 364 -25.13 16.75 -1.67
N ASN A 365 -25.23 17.10 -2.96
CA ASN A 365 -25.41 18.47 -3.43
C ASN A 365 -26.76 19.08 -3.00
N LEU A 366 -27.75 18.24 -2.69
CA LEU A 366 -29.07 18.64 -2.20
C LEU A 366 -29.24 18.45 -0.69
N ALA A 367 -28.18 18.09 0.03
CA ALA A 367 -28.21 17.84 1.47
C ALA A 367 -28.32 19.15 2.26
N VAL A 368 -29.38 19.30 3.03
CA VAL A 368 -29.60 20.51 3.84
C VAL A 368 -28.58 20.58 4.98
N SER A 369 -28.19 19.43 5.51
CA SER A 369 -27.22 19.28 6.60
C SER A 369 -25.83 19.83 6.28
N ARG A 370 -25.44 19.86 4.99
CA ARG A 370 -24.19 20.47 4.51
C ARG A 370 -24.12 21.97 4.84
N PHE A 371 -25.26 22.66 4.78
CA PHE A 371 -25.35 24.11 4.97
C PHE A 371 -25.71 24.48 6.41
N THR A 372 -26.73 23.83 6.99
CA THR A 372 -27.26 24.23 8.29
C THR A 372 -26.49 23.67 9.47
N ARG A 373 -25.74 22.57 9.25
CA ARG A 373 -24.89 21.90 10.23
C ARG A 373 -25.55 21.70 11.60
N ASN A 374 -26.80 21.26 11.61
CA ASN A 374 -27.51 20.87 12.84
C ASN A 374 -28.02 19.43 12.78
N GLU A 375 -28.24 18.85 13.96
CA GLU A 375 -28.62 17.44 14.13
C GLU A 375 -29.94 17.09 13.42
N LYS A 376 -30.95 17.95 13.49
CA LYS A 376 -32.23 17.71 12.82
C LYS A 376 -32.08 17.57 11.30
N ALA A 377 -31.21 18.39 10.69
CA ALA A 377 -30.92 18.28 9.27
C ALA A 377 -30.16 17.00 8.93
N VAL A 378 -29.19 16.59 9.76
CA VAL A 378 -28.46 15.32 9.61
C VAL A 378 -29.42 14.14 9.63
N LEU A 379 -30.32 14.07 10.63
CA LEU A 379 -31.33 13.00 10.75
C LEU A 379 -32.29 12.97 9.55
N SER A 380 -32.71 14.14 9.05
CA SER A 380 -33.58 14.26 7.89
C SER A 380 -32.92 13.77 6.61
N ASP A 381 -31.68 14.17 6.36
CA ASP A 381 -30.92 13.75 5.17
C ASP A 381 -30.58 12.26 5.24
N ALA A 382 -30.20 11.75 6.41
CA ALA A 382 -29.95 10.32 6.64
C ALA A 382 -31.17 9.47 6.26
N LYS A 383 -32.37 9.87 6.74
CA LYS A 383 -33.63 9.20 6.38
C LYS A 383 -33.92 9.31 4.88
N ARG A 384 -33.68 10.46 4.26
CA ARG A 384 -33.93 10.69 2.83
C ARG A 384 -33.00 9.86 1.95
N PHE A 385 -31.74 9.70 2.34
CA PHE A 385 -30.72 9.00 1.55
C PHE A 385 -30.64 7.50 1.88
N GLY A 386 -31.28 7.05 2.96
CA GLY A 386 -31.33 5.64 3.33
C GLY A 386 -30.02 5.15 3.94
N VAL A 387 -29.37 6.00 4.75
CA VAL A 387 -28.15 5.66 5.49
C VAL A 387 -28.26 6.07 6.95
N VAL A 388 -27.45 5.47 7.81
CA VAL A 388 -27.38 5.86 9.23
C VAL A 388 -26.90 7.31 9.39
N PRO A 389 -27.41 8.09 10.37
CA PRO A 389 -26.98 9.46 10.64
C PRO A 389 -25.47 9.65 10.78
N ALA A 390 -24.77 8.62 11.28
CA ALA A 390 -23.32 8.64 11.42
C ALA A 390 -22.59 8.85 10.08
N VAL A 391 -23.07 8.25 8.99
CA VAL A 391 -22.45 8.39 7.66
C VAL A 391 -22.53 9.85 7.17
N ILE A 392 -23.68 10.50 7.35
CA ILE A 392 -23.86 11.93 7.02
C ILE A 392 -22.98 12.81 7.91
N ALA A 393 -23.01 12.59 9.23
CA ALA A 393 -22.20 13.34 10.17
C ALA A 393 -20.70 13.22 9.87
N GLY A 394 -20.22 12.02 9.56
CA GLY A 394 -18.84 11.76 9.15
C GLY A 394 -18.45 12.48 7.86
N ARG A 395 -19.32 12.46 6.85
CA ARG A 395 -19.12 13.21 5.60
C ARG A 395 -18.96 14.71 5.85
N ILE A 396 -19.82 15.30 6.70
CA ILE A 396 -19.72 16.73 7.05
C ILE A 396 -18.38 17.04 7.74
N ARG A 397 -17.98 16.22 8.73
CA ARG A 397 -16.72 16.38 9.45
C ARG A 397 -15.52 16.39 8.50
N ARG A 398 -15.49 15.45 7.55
CA ARG A 398 -14.42 15.37 6.55
C ARG A 398 -14.42 16.57 5.61
N ASP A 399 -15.55 16.90 5.00
CA ASP A 399 -15.64 18.00 4.04
C ASP A 399 -15.34 19.37 4.69
N ALA A 400 -15.65 19.54 5.98
CA ALA A 400 -15.31 20.74 6.76
C ALA A 400 -13.90 20.71 7.36
N ASN A 401 -13.18 19.58 7.26
CA ASN A 401 -11.94 19.30 8.00
C ASN A 401 -12.05 19.61 9.51
N ASP A 402 -13.22 19.37 10.10
CA ASP A 402 -13.53 19.65 11.50
C ASP A 402 -14.15 18.42 12.16
N TYR A 403 -13.29 17.66 12.84
CA TYR A 403 -13.66 16.44 13.54
C TYR A 403 -14.31 16.71 14.91
N THR A 404 -14.50 17.96 15.32
CA THR A 404 -15.24 18.32 16.55
C THR A 404 -16.75 18.40 16.32
N LEU A 405 -17.20 18.49 15.07
CA LEU A 405 -18.62 18.50 14.72
C LEU A 405 -19.27 17.12 14.98
N PHE A 406 -20.53 17.15 15.42
CA PHE A 406 -21.41 15.98 15.52
C PHE A 406 -20.81 14.76 16.24
N ARG A 407 -19.98 14.97 17.27
CA ARG A 407 -19.33 13.88 18.01
C ARG A 407 -20.31 12.84 18.57
N THR A 408 -21.54 13.23 18.87
CA THR A 408 -22.57 12.31 19.36
C THR A 408 -23.28 11.52 18.26
N LEU A 409 -23.18 11.94 16.99
CA LEU A 409 -23.92 11.32 15.88
C LEU A 409 -23.08 10.35 15.04
N VAL A 410 -21.75 10.32 15.21
CA VAL A 410 -20.85 9.44 14.42
C VAL A 410 -20.79 8.00 14.92
N GLY A 411 -21.55 7.65 15.96
CA GLY A 411 -21.65 6.30 16.51
C GLY A 411 -20.40 5.83 17.24
N ASN A 412 -19.85 6.65 18.15
CA ASN A 412 -18.65 6.31 18.91
C ASN A 412 -18.90 5.10 19.83
N GLY A 413 -17.99 4.12 19.82
CA GLY A 413 -18.05 2.95 20.70
C GLY A 413 -19.04 1.87 20.25
N GLU A 414 -19.67 2.05 19.09
CA GLU A 414 -20.77 1.18 18.66
C GLU A 414 -20.34 -0.01 17.81
N VAL A 415 -19.14 0.03 17.22
CA VAL A 415 -18.69 -0.97 16.25
C VAL A 415 -17.96 -2.10 16.96
N ARG A 416 -16.95 -1.78 17.77
CA ARG A 416 -16.12 -2.83 18.40
C ARG A 416 -16.92 -3.78 19.28
N ARG A 417 -17.95 -3.29 19.99
CA ARG A 417 -18.84 -4.11 20.83
C ARG A 417 -19.64 -5.17 20.05
N GLN A 418 -19.68 -5.09 18.72
CA GLN A 418 -20.38 -6.06 17.86
C GLN A 418 -19.47 -7.22 17.43
N PHE A 419 -18.18 -7.14 17.76
CA PHE A 419 -17.19 -8.15 17.49
C PHE A 419 -16.62 -8.66 18.82
N ASP A 420 -16.46 -9.96 18.94
CA ASP A 420 -15.84 -10.57 20.13
C ASP A 420 -14.31 -10.36 20.04
N PHE A 421 -13.76 -9.52 20.92
CA PHE A 421 -12.33 -9.19 21.00
C PHE A 421 -11.62 -9.90 22.14
#